data_AF-A0A7V5PG80-F1
#
_entry.id   AF-A0A7V5PG80-F1
#
_cell.length_a   1.000
_cell.length_b   1.000
_cell.length_c   1.000
_cell.angle_alpha   90.00
_cell.angle_beta   90.00
_cell.angle_gamma   90.00
#
_symmetry.space_group_name_H-M   'P 1'
#
loop_
_entity.id
_entity.type
_entity.pdbx_description
1 polymer ?
#
loop_
_entity_poly.entity_id
_entity_poly.type
_entity_poly.pdbx_seq_one_letter_code
_entity_poly.pdbx_strand_id
1 'polypeptide(L)'
;MIQAIQRSIATLFLGLIISFSATAATFTDLFVFGDSLSDTQARITNGLMWPEYLTSDLGMPYDPSHNFAVAGATTDDMLNSQFSAWQSSYSVDPDALYVVWGGANDLFGWYQGGADLNAITGVINNAVSNLVTITSTLQSLGANHVLLLNLPDLGMTPRLNGDPFTSSAATAASTSFNTALAGALFQAGQPAELIDIFGWMRAVKADPTLFGLTDISHSCIADGADPDCTGYL
;
A
#
# COMPACT_ATOMS: atom_id res chain seq x y z
N MET A 1 72.86 7.79 10.23
CA MET A 1 71.62 8.47 9.80
C MET A 1 71.23 7.83 8.49
N ILE A 2 70.32 6.86 8.59
CA ILE A 2 70.01 5.81 7.62
C ILE A 2 68.72 6.19 6.88
N GLN A 3 68.74 5.96 5.55
CA GLN A 3 67.64 5.76 4.60
C GLN A 3 66.18 6.01 5.05
N ALA A 4 65.43 6.79 4.25
CA ALA A 4 64.06 6.43 3.87
C ALA A 4 63.64 7.12 2.56
N ILE A 5 63.29 6.28 1.58
CA ILE A 5 62.75 6.55 0.24
C ILE A 5 61.22 6.31 0.32
N GLN A 6 60.47 6.83 -0.67
CA GLN A 6 59.09 6.46 -1.08
C GLN A 6 57.99 7.36 -0.46
N ARG A 7 57.00 7.94 -1.16
CA ARG A 7 56.07 7.54 -2.25
C ARG A 7 55.25 8.84 -2.56
N SER A 8 54.66 9.17 -3.72
CA SER A 8 53.79 8.40 -4.61
C SER A 8 53.65 9.10 -5.96
N ILE A 9 53.52 8.25 -6.98
CA ILE A 9 53.29 8.52 -8.40
C ILE A 9 51.85 8.99 -8.63
N ALA A 10 51.68 9.98 -9.51
CA ALA A 10 50.41 10.41 -10.06
C ALA A 10 49.84 9.29 -10.96
N THR A 11 48.67 8.75 -10.58
CA THR A 11 47.91 7.82 -11.43
C THR A 11 46.65 8.51 -11.92
N LEU A 12 46.59 8.65 -13.24
CA LEU A 12 45.48 9.08 -14.06
C LEU A 12 44.28 8.12 -13.86
N PHE A 13 43.17 8.60 -13.29
CA PHE A 13 41.89 7.88 -13.35
C PHE A 13 40.98 8.55 -14.39
N LEU A 14 40.93 7.93 -15.56
CA LEU A 14 39.90 8.14 -16.57
C LEU A 14 38.59 7.64 -15.98
N GLY A 15 37.70 8.55 -15.58
CA GLY A 15 36.39 8.22 -15.01
C GLY A 15 35.51 7.52 -16.05
N LEU A 16 35.35 6.21 -15.88
CA LEU A 16 34.35 5.43 -16.59
C LEU A 16 32.98 5.83 -16.03
N ILE A 17 32.25 6.71 -16.72
CA ILE A 17 30.83 6.95 -16.46
C ILE A 17 30.13 5.69 -16.97
N ILE A 18 29.95 4.69 -16.10
CA ILE A 18 29.03 3.59 -16.36
C ILE A 18 27.65 4.19 -16.20
N SER A 19 27.04 4.60 -17.31
CA SER A 19 25.62 4.88 -17.36
C SER A 19 24.89 3.57 -17.06
N PHE A 20 24.52 3.36 -15.78
CA PHE A 20 23.46 2.42 -15.47
C PHE A 20 22.21 2.97 -16.15
N SER A 21 21.84 2.39 -17.29
CA SER A 21 20.49 2.56 -17.79
C SER A 21 19.62 1.84 -16.77
N ALA A 22 18.90 2.60 -15.96
CA ALA A 22 17.81 2.04 -15.19
C ALA A 22 16.77 1.55 -16.20
N THR A 23 16.68 0.24 -16.41
CA THR A 23 15.56 -0.35 -17.11
C THR A 23 14.36 -0.19 -16.18
N ALA A 24 13.44 0.71 -16.51
CA ALA A 24 12.13 0.69 -15.88
C ALA A 24 11.51 -0.69 -16.14
N ALA A 25 11.03 -1.35 -15.10
CA ALA A 25 10.24 -2.56 -15.29
C ALA A 25 9.02 -2.19 -16.15
N THR A 26 8.84 -2.88 -17.26
CA THR A 26 7.63 -2.76 -18.08
C THR A 26 6.68 -3.84 -17.60
N PHE A 27 5.59 -3.46 -16.96
CA PHE A 27 4.58 -4.43 -16.57
C PHE A 27 3.63 -4.71 -17.73
N THR A 28 3.20 -5.96 -17.88
CA THR A 28 2.23 -6.35 -18.90
C THR A 28 0.81 -5.94 -18.53
N ASP A 29 0.50 -5.95 -17.23
CA ASP A 29 -0.82 -5.69 -16.70
C ASP A 29 -0.78 -5.21 -15.24
N LEU A 30 -1.92 -4.69 -14.75
CA LEU A 30 -2.15 -4.36 -13.34
C LEU A 30 -3.37 -5.13 -12.81
N PHE A 31 -3.13 -6.05 -11.88
CA PHE A 31 -4.18 -6.72 -11.12
C PHE A 31 -4.28 -6.14 -9.70
N VAL A 32 -5.47 -5.74 -9.29
CA VAL A 32 -5.69 -5.10 -7.98
C VAL A 32 -6.70 -5.89 -7.15
N PHE A 33 -6.31 -6.22 -5.92
CA PHE A 33 -7.17 -6.80 -4.89
C PHE A 33 -7.25 -5.83 -3.72
N GLY A 34 -8.45 -5.51 -3.27
CA GLY A 34 -8.58 -4.43 -2.30
C GLY A 34 -9.97 -4.11 -1.82
N ASP A 35 -10.09 -2.95 -1.20
CA ASP A 35 -11.33 -2.40 -0.70
C ASP A 35 -11.68 -1.07 -1.39
N SER A 36 -12.42 -0.20 -0.71
CA SER A 36 -12.80 1.13 -1.20
C SER A 36 -11.63 2.04 -1.51
N LEU A 37 -10.42 1.75 -1.02
CA LEU A 37 -9.20 2.51 -1.35
C LEU A 37 -8.68 2.20 -2.75
N SER A 38 -9.23 1.18 -3.42
CA SER A 38 -8.82 0.71 -4.73
C SER A 38 -9.97 0.50 -5.72
N ASP A 39 -11.24 0.45 -5.26
CA ASP A 39 -12.42 0.18 -6.10
C ASP A 39 -12.77 1.35 -7.04
N THR A 40 -12.40 1.22 -8.31
CA THR A 40 -12.63 2.22 -9.37
C THR A 40 -14.02 2.14 -10.00
N GLN A 41 -14.78 1.07 -9.75
CA GLN A 41 -16.13 0.87 -10.28
C GLN A 41 -17.18 1.52 -9.37
N ALA A 42 -16.93 1.50 -8.06
CA ALA A 42 -17.73 2.16 -7.04
C ALA A 42 -16.90 3.16 -6.22
N ARG A 43 -16.31 4.14 -6.91
CA ARG A 43 -15.40 5.15 -6.33
C ARG A 43 -16.02 5.83 -5.12
N ILE A 44 -15.20 5.96 -4.07
CA ILE A 44 -15.49 6.77 -2.89
C ILE A 44 -14.44 7.89 -2.79
N THR A 45 -14.30 8.63 -3.88
CA THR A 45 -13.42 9.80 -4.01
C THR A 45 -14.00 10.75 -5.06
N ASN A 46 -13.43 11.95 -5.19
CA ASN A 46 -13.86 13.01 -6.10
C ASN A 46 -13.15 12.96 -7.48
N GLY A 47 -12.44 11.88 -7.81
CA GLY A 47 -11.67 11.79 -9.06
C GLY A 47 -11.15 10.39 -9.41
N LEU A 48 -10.09 10.37 -10.22
CA LEU A 48 -9.34 9.14 -10.51
C LEU A 48 -8.77 8.54 -9.23
N MET A 49 -8.63 7.22 -9.19
CA MET A 49 -8.02 6.51 -8.07
C MET A 49 -6.59 6.10 -8.40
N TRP A 50 -5.82 5.74 -7.38
CA TRP A 50 -4.42 5.37 -7.56
C TRP A 50 -4.16 4.30 -8.64
N PRO A 51 -5.02 3.27 -8.89
CA PRO A 51 -4.75 2.30 -9.96
C PRO A 51 -4.70 2.93 -11.36
N GLU A 52 -5.48 3.98 -11.57
CA GLU A 52 -5.55 4.69 -12.86
C GLU A 52 -4.40 5.67 -13.02
N TYR A 53 -4.04 6.38 -11.94
CA TYR A 53 -2.83 7.20 -11.95
C TYR A 53 -1.59 6.33 -12.16
N LEU A 54 -1.49 5.21 -11.46
CA LEU A 54 -0.34 4.31 -11.57
C LEU A 54 -0.19 3.74 -12.98
N THR A 55 -1.27 3.23 -13.59
CA THR A 55 -1.21 2.74 -14.98
C THR A 55 -0.84 3.84 -15.96
N SER A 56 -1.40 5.05 -15.80
CA SER A 56 -1.02 6.22 -16.59
C SER A 56 0.48 6.55 -16.47
N ASP A 57 1.01 6.60 -15.24
CA ASP A 57 2.42 6.90 -14.97
C ASP A 57 3.37 5.81 -15.49
N LEU A 58 2.91 4.56 -15.53
CA LEU A 58 3.62 3.42 -16.11
C LEU A 58 3.47 3.33 -17.64
N GLY A 59 2.67 4.20 -18.26
CA GLY A 59 2.41 4.17 -19.70
C GLY A 59 1.57 2.96 -20.15
N MET A 60 0.77 2.39 -19.25
CA MET A 60 -0.09 1.24 -19.48
C MET A 60 -1.55 1.68 -19.60
N PRO A 61 -2.37 1.01 -20.43
CA PRO A 61 -3.81 1.21 -20.40
C PRO A 61 -4.38 0.67 -19.08
N TYR A 62 -5.32 1.40 -18.49
CA TYR A 62 -6.08 0.92 -17.34
C TYR A 62 -7.20 -0.04 -17.81
N ASP A 63 -7.22 -1.28 -17.29
CA ASP A 63 -8.32 -2.23 -17.49
C ASP A 63 -9.14 -2.39 -16.20
N PRO A 64 -10.39 -1.88 -16.14
CA PRO A 64 -11.23 -2.03 -14.95
C PRO A 64 -11.61 -3.47 -14.64
N SER A 65 -11.54 -4.40 -15.61
CA SER A 65 -11.83 -5.82 -15.39
C SER A 65 -10.73 -6.55 -14.61
N HIS A 66 -9.55 -5.94 -14.48
CA HIS A 66 -8.43 -6.45 -13.66
C HIS A 66 -8.38 -5.83 -12.25
N ASN A 67 -9.33 -4.94 -11.94
CA ASN A 67 -9.53 -4.42 -10.59
C ASN A 67 -10.66 -5.17 -9.88
N PHE A 68 -10.27 -6.05 -8.97
CA PHE A 68 -11.17 -6.86 -8.17
C PHE A 68 -11.53 -6.21 -6.83
N ALA A 69 -11.01 -5.02 -6.54
CA ALA A 69 -11.30 -4.34 -5.30
C ALA A 69 -12.80 -4.03 -5.17
N VAL A 70 -13.35 -4.23 -3.97
CA VAL A 70 -14.77 -3.99 -3.67
C VAL A 70 -14.89 -3.13 -2.42
N ALA A 71 -15.60 -2.02 -2.50
CA ALA A 71 -15.85 -1.16 -1.36
C ALA A 71 -16.43 -1.93 -0.16
N GLY A 72 -15.80 -1.76 1.02
CA GLY A 72 -16.19 -2.42 2.26
C GLY A 72 -15.66 -3.85 2.44
N ALA A 73 -14.94 -4.41 1.46
CA ALA A 73 -14.38 -5.75 1.57
C ALA A 73 -13.41 -5.88 2.75
N THR A 74 -13.58 -6.96 3.51
CA THR A 74 -12.59 -7.46 4.47
C THR A 74 -11.51 -8.28 3.74
N THR A 75 -10.44 -8.64 4.44
CA THR A 75 -9.44 -9.57 3.88
C THR A 75 -10.01 -10.97 3.62
N ASP A 76 -11.05 -11.40 4.36
CA ASP A 76 -11.76 -12.65 4.10
C ASP A 76 -12.50 -12.58 2.76
N ASP A 77 -13.17 -11.47 2.46
CA ASP A 77 -13.82 -11.24 1.16
C ASP A 77 -12.79 -11.19 0.03
N MET A 78 -11.64 -10.55 0.28
CA MET A 78 -10.55 -10.48 -0.67
C MET A 78 -10.00 -11.87 -1.02
N LEU A 79 -9.73 -12.71 -0.02
CA LEU A 79 -9.21 -14.06 -0.26
C LEU A 79 -10.26 -14.97 -0.92
N ASN A 80 -11.48 -14.98 -0.39
CA ASN A 80 -12.48 -15.99 -0.76
C ASN A 80 -13.34 -15.59 -1.96
N SER A 81 -13.44 -14.30 -2.28
CA SER A 81 -14.24 -13.80 -3.39
C SER A 81 -13.37 -13.18 -4.48
N GLN A 82 -12.59 -12.14 -4.16
CA GLN A 82 -11.83 -11.39 -5.19
C GLN A 82 -10.73 -12.25 -5.80
N PHE A 83 -9.88 -12.82 -4.96
CA PHE A 83 -8.77 -13.66 -5.40
C PHE A 83 -9.25 -14.97 -6.02
N SER A 84 -10.28 -15.60 -5.44
CA SER A 84 -10.91 -16.79 -6.03
C SER A 84 -11.51 -16.52 -7.42
N ALA A 85 -12.18 -15.38 -7.61
CA ALA A 85 -12.71 -14.98 -8.92
C ALA A 85 -11.57 -14.78 -9.93
N TRP A 86 -10.49 -14.11 -9.54
CA TRP A 86 -9.31 -13.97 -10.38
C TRP A 86 -8.72 -15.33 -10.77
N GLN A 87 -8.53 -16.25 -9.82
CA GLN A 87 -8.02 -17.60 -10.08
C GLN A 87 -8.90 -18.42 -11.04
N SER A 88 -10.20 -18.11 -11.12
CA SER A 88 -11.12 -18.80 -12.05
C SER A 88 -11.00 -18.31 -13.50
N SER A 89 -10.47 -17.11 -13.71
CA SER A 89 -10.47 -16.41 -15.00
C SER A 89 -9.07 -16.16 -15.56
N TYR A 90 -8.05 -16.15 -14.70
CA TYR A 90 -6.68 -15.77 -15.05
C TYR A 90 -5.68 -16.81 -14.54
N SER A 91 -4.51 -16.82 -15.19
CA SER A 91 -3.30 -17.47 -14.70
C SER A 91 -2.31 -16.37 -14.30
N VAL A 92 -1.33 -16.70 -13.45
CA VAL A 92 -0.25 -15.76 -13.16
C VAL A 92 0.51 -15.42 -14.44
N ASP A 93 0.67 -14.12 -14.68
CA ASP A 93 1.60 -13.54 -15.61
C ASP A 93 2.84 -13.07 -14.81
N PRO A 94 4.03 -13.65 -15.05
CA PRO A 94 5.25 -13.26 -14.34
C PRO A 94 5.61 -11.77 -14.46
N ASP A 95 5.17 -11.10 -15.52
CA ASP A 95 5.52 -9.70 -15.82
C ASP A 95 4.40 -8.72 -15.44
N ALA A 96 3.25 -9.19 -14.94
CA ALA A 96 2.19 -8.33 -14.44
C ALA A 96 2.49 -7.80 -13.02
N LEU A 97 1.97 -6.61 -12.72
CA LEU A 97 2.00 -6.02 -11.38
C LEU A 97 0.75 -6.45 -10.61
N TYR A 98 0.93 -7.17 -9.50
CA TYR A 98 -0.15 -7.53 -8.60
C TYR A 98 -0.10 -6.64 -7.36
N VAL A 99 -1.19 -5.96 -7.04
CA VAL A 99 -1.30 -5.10 -5.86
C VAL A 99 -2.37 -5.63 -4.93
N VAL A 100 -1.99 -5.80 -3.66
CA VAL A 100 -2.89 -6.25 -2.59
C VAL A 100 -2.94 -5.15 -1.53
N TRP A 101 -4.14 -4.66 -1.20
CA TRP A 101 -4.30 -3.64 -0.16
C TRP A 101 -5.64 -3.76 0.57
N GLY A 102 -5.61 -4.18 1.84
CA GLY A 102 -6.81 -4.30 2.66
C GLY A 102 -6.50 -4.53 4.14
N GLY A 103 -7.54 -4.74 4.94
CA GLY A 103 -7.46 -4.93 6.40
C GLY A 103 -8.13 -3.83 7.21
N ALA A 104 -8.41 -2.67 6.61
CA ALA A 104 -9.07 -1.56 7.31
C ALA A 104 -10.50 -1.94 7.73
N ASN A 105 -11.25 -2.62 6.87
CA ASN A 105 -12.62 -3.07 7.17
C ASN A 105 -12.68 -4.15 8.26
N ASP A 106 -11.67 -5.02 8.35
CA ASP A 106 -11.52 -6.00 9.43
C ASP A 106 -11.42 -5.28 10.79
N LEU A 107 -10.57 -4.23 10.87
CA LEU A 107 -10.44 -3.41 12.07
C LEU A 107 -11.67 -2.54 12.32
N PHE A 108 -12.32 -2.01 11.29
CA PHE A 108 -13.58 -1.26 11.45
C PHE A 108 -14.72 -2.14 11.95
N GLY A 109 -14.77 -3.42 11.55
CA GLY A 109 -15.71 -4.40 12.08
C GLY A 109 -15.47 -4.64 13.57
N TRP A 110 -14.21 -4.80 13.98
CA TRP A 110 -13.83 -4.90 15.39
C TRP A 110 -14.25 -3.67 16.21
N TYR A 111 -14.00 -2.46 15.69
CA TYR A 111 -14.43 -1.22 16.34
C TYR A 111 -15.95 -1.15 16.52
N GLN A 112 -16.72 -1.44 15.46
CA GLN A 112 -18.18 -1.44 15.50
C GLN A 112 -18.74 -2.52 16.45
N GLY A 113 -18.01 -3.63 16.61
CA GLY A 113 -18.32 -4.69 17.56
C GLY A 113 -18.02 -4.37 19.03
N GLY A 114 -17.64 -3.12 19.35
CA GLY A 114 -17.37 -2.67 20.72
C GLY A 114 -15.90 -2.63 21.11
N ALA A 115 -14.97 -2.82 20.15
CA ALA A 115 -13.54 -2.72 20.36
C ALA A 115 -13.00 -3.63 21.51
N ASP A 116 -13.47 -4.88 21.56
CA ASP A 116 -13.01 -5.86 22.55
C ASP A 116 -11.50 -6.14 22.39
N LEU A 117 -10.72 -5.69 23.36
CA LEU A 117 -9.26 -5.87 23.38
C LEU A 117 -8.82 -7.33 23.43
N ASN A 118 -9.69 -8.26 23.83
CA ASN A 118 -9.37 -9.68 23.78
C ASN A 118 -9.50 -10.26 22.36
N ALA A 119 -10.30 -9.61 21.49
CA ALA A 119 -10.57 -10.07 20.14
C ALA A 119 -9.57 -9.52 19.11
N ILE A 120 -8.99 -8.34 19.34
CA ILE A 120 -8.18 -7.61 18.34
C ILE A 120 -7.01 -8.43 17.78
N THR A 121 -6.32 -9.20 18.63
CA THR A 121 -5.21 -10.06 18.19
C THR A 121 -5.68 -11.12 17.19
N GLY A 122 -6.86 -11.71 17.42
CA GLY A 122 -7.44 -12.69 16.49
C GLY A 122 -7.84 -12.07 15.16
N VAL A 123 -8.43 -10.87 15.19
CA VAL A 123 -8.81 -10.11 13.99
C VAL A 123 -7.57 -9.76 13.16
N ILE A 124 -6.53 -9.22 13.79
CA ILE A 124 -5.26 -8.89 13.11
C ILE A 124 -4.62 -10.15 12.52
N ASN A 125 -4.53 -11.24 13.29
CA ASN A 125 -3.88 -12.46 12.82
C ASN A 125 -4.63 -13.08 11.64
N ASN A 126 -5.97 -13.09 11.66
CA ASN A 126 -6.77 -13.59 10.53
C ASN A 126 -6.49 -12.74 9.28
N ALA A 127 -6.59 -11.42 9.44
CA ALA A 127 -6.43 -10.53 8.31
C ALA A 127 -5.02 -10.56 7.69
N VAL A 128 -3.99 -10.61 8.53
CA VAL A 128 -2.60 -10.79 8.09
C VAL A 128 -2.42 -12.14 7.39
N SER A 129 -3.00 -13.23 7.93
CA SER A 129 -2.93 -14.55 7.30
C SER A 129 -3.52 -14.53 5.89
N ASN A 130 -4.69 -13.91 5.71
CA ASN A 130 -5.34 -13.80 4.41
C ASN A 130 -4.47 -13.07 3.38
N LEU A 131 -3.91 -11.92 3.74
CA LEU A 131 -3.04 -11.14 2.86
C LEU A 131 -1.78 -11.93 2.49
N VAL A 132 -1.13 -12.57 3.46
CA VAL A 132 0.06 -13.39 3.23
C VAL A 132 -0.26 -14.60 2.35
N THR A 133 -1.44 -15.20 2.48
CA THR A 133 -1.89 -16.29 1.61
C THR A 133 -2.04 -15.82 0.16
N ILE A 134 -2.67 -14.67 -0.08
CA ILE A 134 -2.83 -14.12 -1.43
C ILE A 134 -1.45 -13.87 -2.06
N THR A 135 -0.58 -13.13 -1.37
CA THR A 135 0.74 -12.77 -1.89
C THR A 135 1.62 -13.99 -2.11
N SER A 136 1.64 -14.92 -1.15
CA SER A 136 2.43 -16.16 -1.27
C SER A 136 1.94 -17.05 -2.40
N THR A 137 0.63 -17.09 -2.64
CA THR A 137 0.06 -17.88 -3.74
C THR A 137 0.49 -17.30 -5.08
N LEU A 138 0.36 -15.98 -5.28
CA LEU A 138 0.82 -15.31 -6.51
C LEU A 138 2.31 -15.58 -6.78
N GLN A 139 3.16 -15.43 -5.77
CA GLN A 139 4.60 -15.67 -5.88
C GLN A 139 4.92 -17.15 -6.16
N SER A 140 4.22 -18.08 -5.51
CA SER A 140 4.40 -19.52 -5.76
C SER A 140 3.99 -19.95 -7.18
N LEU A 141 3.09 -19.19 -7.80
CA LEU A 141 2.64 -19.39 -9.17
C LEU A 141 3.49 -18.63 -10.21
N GLY A 142 4.52 -17.88 -9.77
CA GLY A 142 5.52 -17.27 -10.64
C GLY A 142 5.41 -15.75 -10.82
N ALA A 143 4.61 -15.04 -10.01
CA ALA A 143 4.51 -13.59 -10.11
C ALA A 143 5.82 -12.95 -9.62
N ASN A 144 6.50 -12.18 -10.49
CA ASN A 144 7.73 -11.50 -10.11
C ASN A 144 7.48 -10.19 -9.37
N HIS A 145 6.29 -9.61 -9.52
CA HIS A 145 5.95 -8.27 -9.04
C HIS A 145 4.67 -8.29 -8.21
N VAL A 146 4.83 -8.37 -6.89
CA VAL A 146 3.72 -8.30 -5.94
C VAL A 146 3.98 -7.16 -4.96
N LEU A 147 3.14 -6.13 -5.02
CA LEU A 147 3.11 -5.04 -4.05
C LEU A 147 2.06 -5.34 -2.99
N LEU A 148 2.45 -5.16 -1.74
CA LEU A 148 1.53 -5.21 -0.60
C LEU A 148 1.59 -3.86 0.09
N LEU A 149 0.43 -3.24 0.31
CA LEU A 149 0.36 -1.95 1.01
C LEU A 149 -0.03 -2.20 2.46
N ASN A 150 0.72 -1.60 3.39
CA ASN A 150 0.34 -1.66 4.80
C ASN A 150 -0.87 -0.74 5.10
N LEU A 151 -1.47 -0.87 6.28
CA LEU A 151 -2.60 -0.01 6.64
C LEU A 151 -2.13 1.43 6.87
N PRO A 152 -2.92 2.43 6.45
CA PRO A 152 -2.73 3.80 6.93
C PRO A 152 -2.89 3.86 8.46
N ASP A 153 -2.46 4.98 9.05
CA ASP A 153 -2.72 5.29 10.45
C ASP A 153 -4.22 5.58 10.65
N LEU A 154 -5.01 4.56 11.01
CA LEU A 154 -6.46 4.70 11.11
C LEU A 154 -6.88 5.76 12.14
N GLY A 155 -6.05 6.02 13.15
CA GLY A 155 -6.29 7.08 14.14
C GLY A 155 -6.19 8.50 13.61
N MET A 156 -5.65 8.68 12.40
CA MET A 156 -5.63 9.97 11.70
C MET A 156 -6.85 10.18 10.79
N THR A 157 -7.62 9.12 10.50
CA THR A 157 -8.78 9.22 9.61
C THR A 157 -9.94 9.98 10.28
N PRO A 158 -10.73 10.78 9.54
CA PRO A 158 -11.91 11.46 10.10
C PRO A 158 -12.89 10.54 10.83
N ARG A 159 -12.94 9.26 10.43
CA ARG A 159 -13.80 8.25 11.06
C ARG A 159 -13.43 7.95 12.52
N LEU A 160 -12.14 8.03 12.88
CA LEU A 160 -11.63 7.58 14.18
C LEU A 160 -10.81 8.66 14.91
N ASN A 161 -10.65 9.85 14.34
CA ASN A 161 -9.87 10.95 14.93
C ASN A 161 -10.71 11.95 15.76
N GLY A 162 -12.02 11.70 15.93
CA GLY A 162 -12.96 12.62 16.59
C GLY A 162 -12.69 12.85 18.08
N ASP A 163 -11.99 11.93 18.75
CA ASP A 163 -11.51 12.10 20.12
C ASP A 163 -10.13 11.45 20.34
N PRO A 164 -9.34 11.92 21.33
CA PRO A 164 -7.99 11.42 21.54
C PRO A 164 -7.89 9.94 21.91
N PHE A 165 -8.89 9.37 22.59
CA PHE A 165 -8.85 7.98 23.03
C PHE A 165 -9.08 7.05 21.84
N THR A 166 -10.13 7.30 21.05
CA THR A 166 -10.42 6.53 19.83
C THR A 166 -9.28 6.65 18.83
N SER A 167 -8.76 7.87 18.62
CA SER A 167 -7.63 8.11 17.73
C SER A 167 -6.40 7.30 18.14
N SER A 168 -6.00 7.37 19.43
CA SER A 168 -4.83 6.64 19.93
C SER A 168 -5.01 5.12 19.83
N ALA A 169 -6.21 4.60 20.11
CA ALA A 169 -6.50 3.18 19.99
C ALA A 169 -6.38 2.72 18.52
N ALA A 170 -6.86 3.54 17.58
CA ALA A 170 -6.85 3.20 16.16
C ALA A 170 -5.45 3.25 15.56
N THR A 171 -4.63 4.23 15.96
CA THR A 171 -3.20 4.24 15.64
C THR A 171 -2.49 3.00 16.18
N ALA A 172 -2.80 2.57 17.42
CA ALA A 172 -2.21 1.37 18.01
C ALA A 172 -2.63 0.09 17.28
N ALA A 173 -3.89 -0.01 16.84
CA ALA A 173 -4.40 -1.12 16.05
C ALA A 173 -3.71 -1.20 14.68
N SER A 174 -3.61 -0.09 13.94
CA SER A 174 -2.84 -0.01 12.67
C SER A 174 -1.38 -0.40 12.87
N THR A 175 -0.73 0.09 13.94
CA THR A 175 0.67 -0.22 14.24
C THR A 175 0.87 -1.72 14.50
N SER A 176 -0.06 -2.32 15.27
CA SER A 176 -0.03 -3.75 15.60
C SER A 176 -0.25 -4.61 14.36
N PHE A 177 -1.20 -4.23 13.50
CA PHE A 177 -1.44 -4.87 12.22
C PHE A 177 -0.22 -4.81 11.31
N ASN A 178 0.34 -3.63 11.08
CA ASN A 178 1.49 -3.44 10.19
C ASN A 178 2.74 -4.19 10.69
N THR A 179 2.94 -4.24 12.02
CA THR A 179 4.00 -5.03 12.64
C THR A 179 3.80 -6.54 12.42
N ALA A 180 2.58 -7.03 12.63
CA ALA A 180 2.24 -8.43 12.40
C ALA A 180 2.39 -8.82 10.92
N LEU A 181 1.96 -7.95 9.99
CA LEU A 181 2.08 -8.16 8.55
C LEU A 181 3.54 -8.26 8.12
N ALA A 182 4.37 -7.30 8.51
CA ALA A 182 5.81 -7.33 8.20
C ALA A 182 6.50 -8.58 8.78
N GLY A 183 6.15 -8.95 10.02
CA GLY A 183 6.65 -10.17 10.65
C GLY A 183 6.24 -11.44 9.90
N ALA A 184 4.98 -11.54 9.47
CA ALA A 184 4.47 -12.70 8.75
C ALA A 184 5.10 -12.84 7.35
N LEU A 185 5.28 -11.74 6.61
CA LEU A 185 5.99 -11.74 5.32
C LEU A 185 7.44 -12.20 5.47
N PHE A 186 8.14 -11.70 6.50
CA PHE A 186 9.50 -12.12 6.80
C PHE A 186 9.58 -13.64 7.07
N GLN A 187 8.66 -14.18 7.87
CA GLN A 187 8.61 -15.62 8.17
C GLN A 187 8.26 -16.47 6.95
N ALA A 188 7.42 -15.95 6.05
CA ALA A 188 7.08 -16.62 4.80
C ALA A 188 8.23 -16.60 3.78
N GLY A 189 9.33 -15.89 4.05
CA GLY A 189 10.46 -15.75 3.13
C GLY A 189 10.10 -15.01 1.84
N GLN A 190 9.03 -14.20 1.87
CA GLN A 190 8.51 -13.56 0.67
C GLN A 190 9.23 -12.24 0.39
N PRO A 191 9.67 -12.01 -0.86
CA PRO A 191 10.23 -10.73 -1.28
C PRO A 191 9.14 -9.70 -1.67
N ALA A 192 7.88 -9.90 -1.26
CA ALA A 192 6.81 -8.95 -1.60
C ALA A 192 7.21 -7.54 -1.17
N GLU A 193 7.09 -6.58 -2.08
CA GLU A 193 7.50 -5.21 -1.82
C GLU A 193 6.41 -4.54 -0.98
N LEU A 194 6.75 -4.27 0.29
CA LEU A 194 5.85 -3.64 1.24
C LEU A 194 5.92 -2.12 1.09
N ILE A 195 4.81 -1.51 0.69
CA ILE A 195 4.67 -0.06 0.60
C ILE A 195 4.17 0.50 1.94
N ASP A 196 4.91 1.44 2.51
CA ASP A 196 4.62 2.05 3.81
C ASP A 196 3.65 3.23 3.71
N ILE A 197 2.36 2.90 3.60
CA ILE A 197 1.26 3.88 3.61
C ILE A 197 1.14 4.56 4.98
N PHE A 198 1.38 3.83 6.08
CA PHE A 198 1.37 4.40 7.43
C PHE A 198 2.36 5.56 7.57
N GLY A 199 3.62 5.32 7.19
CA GLY A 199 4.67 6.34 7.21
C GLY A 199 4.39 7.47 6.23
N TRP A 200 3.96 7.15 5.01
CA TRP A 200 3.61 8.13 3.99
C TRP A 200 2.52 9.10 4.47
N MET A 201 1.42 8.59 5.03
CA MET A 201 0.32 9.44 5.48
C MET A 201 0.74 10.37 6.64
N ARG A 202 1.64 9.90 7.51
CA ARG A 202 2.20 10.72 8.58
C ARG A 202 3.15 11.79 8.05
N ALA A 203 3.92 11.49 7.00
CA ALA A 203 4.75 12.47 6.31
C ALA A 203 3.90 13.55 5.64
N VAL A 204 2.80 13.19 4.97
CA VAL A 204 1.83 14.13 4.38
C VAL A 204 1.27 15.08 5.44
N LYS A 205 0.86 14.55 6.59
CA LYS A 205 0.37 15.40 7.70
C LYS A 205 1.46 16.30 8.31
N ALA A 206 2.70 15.84 8.35
CA ALA A 206 3.80 16.59 8.96
C ALA A 206 4.19 17.81 8.12
N ASP A 207 4.10 17.71 6.79
CA ASP A 207 4.34 18.83 5.88
C ASP A 207 3.40 18.76 4.66
N PRO A 208 2.13 19.17 4.81
CA PRO A 208 1.13 19.07 3.74
C PRO A 208 1.48 19.94 2.53
N THR A 209 2.26 21.01 2.73
CA THR A 209 2.63 21.95 1.66
C THR A 209 3.56 21.33 0.63
N LEU A 210 4.39 20.35 1.01
CA LEU A 210 5.20 19.56 0.07
C LEU A 210 4.36 18.73 -0.90
N PHE A 211 3.12 18.43 -0.53
CA PHE A 211 2.16 17.66 -1.34
C PHE A 211 1.11 18.55 -2.00
N GLY A 212 1.25 19.88 -1.92
CA GLY A 212 0.29 20.83 -2.47
C GLY A 212 -1.03 20.91 -1.68
N LEU A 213 -1.04 20.42 -0.44
CA LEU A 213 -2.22 20.43 0.43
C LEU A 213 -2.21 21.66 1.35
N THR A 214 -3.37 22.31 1.45
CA THR A 214 -3.60 23.52 2.25
C THR A 214 -4.60 23.30 3.37
N ASP A 215 -5.53 22.34 3.24
CA ASP A 215 -6.45 21.92 4.28
C ASP A 215 -6.40 20.40 4.46
N ILE A 216 -5.99 19.96 5.64
CA ILE A 216 -5.92 18.54 6.00
C ILE A 216 -6.81 18.18 7.19
N SER A 217 -7.72 19.09 7.55
CA SER A 217 -8.55 19.00 8.75
C SER A 217 -10.05 19.01 8.45
N HIS A 218 -10.46 19.57 7.31
CA HIS A 218 -11.85 19.64 6.89
C HIS A 218 -12.12 18.75 5.68
N SER A 219 -13.37 18.29 5.54
CA SER A 219 -13.80 17.52 4.37
C SER A 219 -14.19 18.50 3.27
N CYS A 220 -13.56 18.35 2.09
CA CYS A 220 -13.93 19.12 0.89
C CYS A 220 -15.45 19.09 0.61
N ILE A 221 -16.08 17.92 0.73
CA ILE A 221 -17.51 17.74 0.49
C ILE A 221 -18.34 18.48 1.54
N ALA A 222 -17.95 18.38 2.82
CA ALA A 222 -18.66 19.07 3.90
C ALA A 222 -18.55 20.60 3.78
N ASP A 223 -17.43 21.10 3.26
CA ASP A 223 -17.19 22.52 3.00
C ASP A 223 -17.86 23.02 1.71
N GLY A 224 -18.44 22.13 0.90
CA GLY A 224 -19.08 22.48 -0.37
C GLY A 224 -18.10 22.89 -1.47
N ALA A 225 -16.83 22.48 -1.36
CA ALA A 225 -15.78 22.75 -2.35
C ALA A 225 -15.81 21.75 -3.54
N ASP A 226 -16.56 20.65 -3.43
CA ASP A 226 -16.77 19.69 -4.52
C ASP A 226 -17.36 20.38 -5.78
N PRO A 227 -16.84 20.10 -6.99
CA PRO A 227 -15.85 19.06 -7.31
C PRO A 227 -14.38 19.48 -7.17
N ASP A 228 -14.09 20.76 -6.93
CA ASP A 228 -12.72 21.29 -6.85
C ASP A 228 -12.17 21.18 -5.42
N CYS A 229 -11.81 19.95 -5.04
CA CYS A 229 -11.14 19.67 -3.77
C CYS A 229 -9.63 19.98 -3.80
N THR A 230 -9.16 20.87 -4.68
CA THR A 230 -7.74 21.22 -4.75
C THR A 230 -7.25 21.72 -3.39
N GLY A 231 -6.20 21.08 -2.88
CA GLY A 231 -5.59 21.43 -1.59
C GLY A 231 -6.24 20.78 -0.37
N TYR A 232 -7.31 19.98 -0.53
CA TYR A 232 -7.90 19.19 0.55
C TYR A 232 -7.29 17.78 0.62
N LEU A 233 -7.19 17.22 1.84
CA LEU A 233 -6.86 15.80 2.10
C LEU A 233 -8.11 14.95 2.35
#